data_AF-H1LI19-F1
#
_entry.id   AF-H1LI19-F1
#
_cell.length_a   1.000
_cell.length_b   1.000
_cell.length_c   1.000
_cell.angle_alpha   90.00
_cell.angle_beta   90.00
_cell.angle_gamma   90.00
#
_symmetry.space_group_name_H-M   'P 1'
#
loop_
_entity.id
_entity.type
_entity.pdbx_description
1 polymer ?
#
loop_
_entity_poly.entity_id
_entity_poly.type
_entity_poly.pdbx_seq_one_letter_code
_entity_poly.pdbx_strand_id
1 'polypeptide(L)'
;MKKQAGNLVTFGVHTNRMHYLVDNGTPVFNLPRNYTRFKHDYATSQEVLKEKIGYQSPIFTYPYGSGTPQIQKFLDEQRRLKVVLTLNDGIVTSHSNLKQTPRVIVNTSSWPSIKRWLV
;
A
#
# COMPACT_ATOMS: atom_id res chain seq x y z
N MET A 1 -2.77 -11.63 -18.17
CA MET A 1 -2.89 -11.51 -16.70
C MET A 1 -4.34 -11.42 -16.23
N LYS A 2 -5.10 -10.32 -16.45
CA LYS A 2 -6.52 -10.26 -16.01
C LYS A 2 -7.41 -11.36 -16.62
N LYS A 3 -7.20 -11.70 -17.90
CA LYS A 3 -7.91 -12.78 -18.60
C LYS A 3 -7.72 -14.19 -17.99
N GLN A 4 -6.64 -14.43 -17.25
CA GLN A 4 -6.37 -15.75 -16.62
C GLN A 4 -6.85 -15.81 -15.17
N ALA A 5 -6.79 -14.70 -14.42
CA ALA A 5 -7.17 -14.67 -13.00
C ALA A 5 -8.66 -14.37 -12.75
N GLY A 6 -9.38 -13.83 -13.75
CA GLY A 6 -10.79 -13.48 -13.61
C GLY A 6 -11.03 -12.50 -12.45
N ASN A 7 -12.03 -12.80 -11.61
CA ASN A 7 -12.42 -11.98 -10.44
C ASN A 7 -11.71 -12.37 -9.14
N LEU A 8 -10.70 -13.24 -9.20
CA LEU A 8 -10.00 -13.75 -8.00
C LEU A 8 -8.87 -12.82 -7.52
N VAL A 9 -8.51 -11.80 -8.30
CA VAL A 9 -7.37 -10.90 -8.01
C VAL A 9 -7.79 -9.45 -8.15
N THR A 10 -7.46 -8.66 -7.13
CA THR A 10 -7.52 -7.19 -7.18
C THR A 10 -6.11 -6.62 -7.18
N PHE A 11 -5.81 -5.77 -8.16
CA PHE A 11 -4.53 -5.07 -8.25
C PHE A 11 -4.53 -3.77 -7.41
N GLY A 12 -3.55 -3.67 -6.52
CA GLY A 12 -3.17 -2.47 -5.77
C GLY A 12 -1.97 -1.76 -6.38
N VAL A 13 -1.75 -0.50 -6.02
CA VAL A 13 -0.51 0.22 -6.36
C VAL A 13 0.48 0.20 -5.19
N HIS A 14 1.79 0.16 -5.48
CA HIS A 14 2.86 0.05 -4.50
C HIS A 14 4.01 1.02 -4.80
N THR A 15 3.65 2.26 -5.17
CA THR A 15 4.51 3.22 -5.90
C THR A 15 4.88 2.71 -7.31
N ASN A 16 5.32 3.62 -8.17
CA ASN A 16 5.75 3.30 -9.53
C ASN A 16 7.28 3.18 -9.57
N ARG A 17 7.99 4.14 -8.99
CA ARG A 17 9.47 4.21 -8.95
C ARG A 17 9.98 4.81 -7.65
N MET A 18 9.34 4.51 -6.52
CA MET A 18 9.75 5.00 -5.19
C MET A 18 9.88 3.89 -4.13
N HIS A 19 9.95 2.62 -4.55
CA HIS A 19 10.22 1.49 -3.67
C HIS A 19 11.74 1.29 -3.47
N TYR A 20 12.39 2.27 -2.85
CA TYR A 20 13.78 2.14 -2.41
C TYR A 20 14.03 2.94 -1.14
N LEU A 21 15.05 2.51 -0.42
CA LEU A 21 15.57 3.20 0.75
C LEU A 21 16.71 4.14 0.32
N VAL A 22 16.83 5.26 1.02
CA VAL A 22 18.00 6.14 0.97
C VAL A 22 18.79 6.01 2.27
N ASP A 23 19.79 6.88 2.46
CA ASP A 23 20.61 6.94 3.67
C ASP A 23 19.77 6.79 4.95
N ASN A 24 20.29 6.00 5.90
CA ASN A 24 19.66 5.66 7.17
C ASN A 24 18.38 4.81 7.06
N GLY A 25 18.17 4.09 5.95
CA GLY A 25 17.04 3.17 5.80
C GLY A 25 15.70 3.89 5.66
N THR A 26 15.69 5.15 5.27
CA THR A 26 14.47 5.94 5.10
C THR A 26 13.83 5.65 3.74
N PRO A 27 12.53 5.32 3.65
CA PRO A 27 11.84 5.22 2.37
C PRO A 27 11.92 6.54 1.61
N VAL A 28 12.30 6.51 0.33
CA VAL A 28 12.59 7.75 -0.42
C VAL A 28 11.40 8.72 -0.47
N PHE A 29 10.17 8.21 -0.47
CA PHE A 29 8.95 9.01 -0.51
C PHE A 29 8.63 9.69 0.82
N ASN A 30 9.26 9.27 1.93
CA ASN A 30 9.11 9.92 3.23
C ASN A 30 9.97 11.18 3.38
N LEU A 31 10.94 11.40 2.49
CA LEU A 31 11.75 12.62 2.51
C LEU A 31 10.90 13.84 2.12
N PRO A 32 10.85 14.92 2.90
CA PRO A 32 10.03 16.10 2.59
C PRO A 32 10.28 16.67 1.19
N ARG A 33 11.55 16.69 0.75
CA ARG A 33 11.95 17.14 -0.61
C ARG A 33 11.32 16.34 -1.75
N ASN A 34 10.89 15.10 -1.47
CA ASN A 34 10.29 14.21 -2.45
C ASN A 34 8.76 14.22 -2.42
N TYR A 35 8.12 15.07 -1.62
CA TYR A 35 6.65 15.08 -1.50
C TYR A 35 5.95 15.29 -2.85
N THR A 36 6.35 16.30 -3.62
CA THR A 36 5.80 16.55 -4.97
C THR A 36 6.07 15.37 -5.90
N ARG A 37 7.28 14.81 -5.84
CA ARG A 37 7.65 13.62 -6.63
C ARG A 37 6.78 12.41 -6.28
N PHE A 38 6.45 12.21 -5.01
CA PHE A 38 5.55 11.14 -4.56
C PHE A 38 4.13 11.32 -5.12
N LYS A 39 3.58 12.53 -5.13
CA LYS A 39 2.26 12.79 -5.74
C LYS A 39 2.23 12.40 -7.22
N HIS A 40 3.27 12.76 -7.97
CA HIS A 40 3.40 12.39 -9.38
C HIS A 40 3.62 10.88 -9.57
N ASP A 41 4.41 10.25 -8.71
CA ASP A 41 4.67 8.81 -8.75
C ASP A 41 3.39 8.00 -8.46
N TYR A 42 2.60 8.41 -7.48
CA TYR A 42 1.29 7.83 -7.19
C TYR A 42 0.33 7.96 -8.38
N ALA A 43 0.22 9.16 -8.98
CA ALA A 43 -0.61 9.38 -10.16
C ALA A 43 -0.15 8.49 -11.34
N THR A 44 1.17 8.39 -11.56
CA THR A 44 1.74 7.52 -12.59
C THR A 44 1.40 6.05 -12.34
N SER A 45 1.49 5.59 -11.08
CA SER A 45 1.10 4.23 -10.70
C SER A 45 -0.35 3.91 -11.07
N GLN A 46 -1.24 4.87 -10.83
CA GLN A 46 -2.67 4.73 -11.13
C GLN A 46 -2.93 4.70 -12.64
N GLU A 47 -2.27 5.56 -13.42
CA GLU A 47 -2.42 5.56 -14.88
C GLU A 47 -1.83 4.31 -15.54
N VAL A 48 -0.66 3.86 -15.11
CA VAL A 48 -0.08 2.59 -15.58
C VAL A 48 -1.02 1.43 -15.30
N LEU A 49 -1.61 1.36 -14.09
CA LEU A 49 -2.55 0.29 -13.78
C LEU A 49 -3.82 0.38 -14.63
N LYS A 50 -4.35 1.58 -14.84
CA LYS A 50 -5.50 1.80 -15.71
C LYS A 50 -5.23 1.37 -17.14
N GLU A 51 -4.08 1.73 -17.70
CA GLU A 51 -3.68 1.34 -19.06
C GLU A 51 -3.56 -0.19 -19.20
N LYS A 52 -2.92 -0.87 -18.23
CA LYS A 52 -2.63 -2.31 -18.34
C LYS A 52 -3.78 -3.22 -17.92
N ILE A 53 -4.61 -2.78 -16.96
CA ILE A 53 -5.61 -3.63 -16.29
C ILE A 53 -7.05 -3.08 -16.47
N GLY A 54 -7.19 -1.83 -16.92
CA GLY A 54 -8.47 -1.20 -17.26
C GLY A 54 -9.13 -0.42 -16.13
N TYR A 55 -8.47 -0.23 -14.98
CA TYR A 55 -9.02 0.57 -13.87
C TYR A 55 -7.93 1.19 -12.98
N GLN A 56 -8.27 2.27 -12.28
CA GLN A 56 -7.46 2.87 -11.22
C GLN A 56 -7.75 2.17 -9.88
N SER A 57 -6.71 1.80 -9.14
CA SER A 57 -6.86 1.02 -7.92
C SER A 57 -7.46 1.83 -6.76
N PRO A 58 -8.42 1.25 -6.01
CA PRO A 58 -8.83 1.76 -4.72
C PRO A 58 -7.86 1.38 -3.58
N ILE A 59 -6.76 0.69 -3.88
CA ILE A 59 -5.81 0.15 -2.90
C ILE A 59 -4.42 0.75 -3.12
N PHE A 60 -3.84 1.29 -2.06
CA PHE A 60 -2.43 1.67 -1.99
C PHE A 60 -1.75 0.82 -0.92
N THR A 61 -0.53 0.37 -1.19
CA THR A 61 0.30 -0.36 -0.23
C THR A 61 1.56 0.44 0.01
N TYR A 62 1.88 0.76 1.27
CA TYR A 62 3.15 1.41 1.60
C TYR A 62 4.33 0.47 1.36
N PRO A 63 5.32 0.85 0.53
CA PRO A 63 6.64 0.23 0.60
C PRO A 63 7.17 0.34 2.03
N TYR A 64 7.71 -0.75 2.56
CA TYR A 64 8.23 -0.84 3.93
C TYR A 64 7.19 -0.60 5.05
N GLY A 65 5.91 -0.48 4.70
CA GLY A 65 4.79 -0.62 5.65
C GLY A 65 4.28 0.63 6.34
N SER A 66 4.94 1.78 6.19
CA SER A 66 4.44 3.04 6.76
C SER A 66 4.86 4.26 5.95
N GLY A 67 4.21 5.38 6.21
CA GLY A 67 4.52 6.69 5.64
C GLY A 67 4.47 7.78 6.70
N THR A 68 4.92 8.98 6.33
CA THR A 68 4.80 10.15 7.21
C THR A 68 3.34 10.66 7.27
N PRO A 69 2.98 11.48 8.27
CA PRO A 69 1.66 12.13 8.32
C PRO A 69 1.34 12.95 7.06
N GLN A 70 2.35 13.57 6.44
CA GLN A 70 2.19 14.32 5.18
C GLN A 70 1.77 13.40 4.03
N ILE A 71 2.39 12.23 3.93
CA ILE A 71 2.07 11.22 2.92
C ILE A 71 0.69 10.62 3.18
N GLN A 72 0.38 10.29 4.43
CA GLN A 72 -0.93 9.77 4.81
C GLN A 72 -2.05 10.77 4.48
N LYS A 73 -1.87 12.06 4.83
CA LYS A 73 -2.83 13.11 4.51
C LYS A 73 -3.13 13.17 3.01
N PHE A 74 -2.09 13.12 2.17
CA PHE A 74 -2.28 13.07 0.72
C PHE A 74 -3.11 11.87 0.28
N LEU A 75 -2.85 10.67 0.82
CA LEU A 75 -3.60 9.46 0.49
C LEU A 75 -5.06 9.51 0.97
N ASP A 76 -5.31 10.13 2.12
CA ASP A 76 -6.66 10.33 2.66
C ASP A 76 -7.51 11.23 1.76
N GLU A 77 -6.90 12.25 1.15
CA GLU A 77 -7.53 13.18 0.21
C GLU A 77 -7.91 12.51 -1.14
N GLN A 78 -7.42 11.31 -1.43
CA GLN A 78 -7.72 10.60 -2.68
C GLN A 78 -9.12 9.98 -2.65
N ARG A 79 -10.09 10.60 -3.34
CA ARG A 79 -11.51 10.18 -3.38
C ARG A 79 -11.73 8.71 -3.75
N ARG A 80 -10.92 8.17 -4.67
CA ARG A 80 -11.01 6.79 -5.18
C ARG A 80 -10.32 5.78 -4.27
N LEU A 81 -9.37 6.23 -3.44
CA LEU A 81 -8.62 5.36 -2.55
C LEU A 81 -9.52 4.97 -1.38
N LYS A 82 -9.68 3.68 -1.14
CA LYS A 82 -10.51 3.11 -0.07
C LYS A 82 -9.68 2.38 0.96
N VAL A 83 -8.58 1.77 0.54
CA VAL A 83 -7.72 0.96 1.39
C VAL A 83 -6.28 1.45 1.28
N VAL A 84 -5.63 1.63 2.43
CA VAL A 84 -4.19 1.86 2.55
C VAL A 84 -3.63 0.78 3.46
N LEU A 85 -2.78 -0.06 2.88
CA LEU A 85 -2.20 -1.22 3.54
C LEU A 85 -0.85 -0.84 4.18
N THR A 86 -0.74 -1.08 5.49
CA THR A 86 0.47 -0.85 6.29
C THR A 86 1.16 -2.19 6.61
N LEU A 87 2.20 -2.15 7.45
CA LEU A 87 2.77 -3.32 8.15
C LEU A 87 2.68 -3.16 9.67
N ASN A 88 1.70 -2.36 10.14
CA ASN A 88 1.39 -2.34 11.56
C ASN A 88 0.72 -3.66 11.94
N ASP A 89 1.02 -4.16 13.13
CA ASP A 89 0.33 -5.32 13.69
C ASP A 89 -1.11 -4.93 14.08
N GLY A 90 -2.06 -5.83 13.81
CA GLY A 90 -3.46 -5.62 14.18
C GLY A 90 -4.42 -6.54 13.44
N ILE A 91 -5.64 -6.62 13.97
CA ILE A 91 -6.75 -7.39 13.39
C ILE A 91 -7.69 -6.42 12.69
N VAL A 92 -8.05 -6.73 11.44
CA VAL A 92 -9.05 -5.98 10.69
C VAL A 92 -10.45 -6.49 11.05
N THR A 93 -11.33 -5.59 11.44
CA THR A 93 -12.74 -5.87 11.79
C THR A 93 -13.67 -4.97 10.96
N SER A 94 -14.98 -5.14 11.10
CA SER A 94 -15.99 -4.28 10.47
C SER A 94 -15.92 -2.81 10.91
N HIS A 95 -15.24 -2.51 12.03
CA HIS A 95 -15.08 -1.15 12.57
C HIS A 95 -13.72 -0.53 12.25
N SER A 96 -12.83 -1.26 11.55
CA SER A 96 -11.48 -0.79 11.28
C SER A 96 -11.45 0.34 10.25
N ASN A 97 -10.60 1.35 10.49
CA ASN A 97 -10.30 2.37 9.48
C ASN A 97 -9.42 1.76 8.37
N LEU A 98 -10.01 1.52 7.20
CA LEU A 98 -9.29 0.92 6.08
C LEU A 98 -8.21 1.83 5.47
N LYS A 99 -8.16 3.12 5.83
CA LYS A 99 -7.06 4.02 5.46
C LYS A 99 -5.79 3.83 6.30
N GLN A 100 -5.81 2.91 7.26
CA GLN A 100 -4.63 2.46 8.02
C GLN A 100 -4.72 0.95 8.29
N THR A 101 -4.94 0.16 7.25
CA THR A 101 -5.23 -1.28 7.38
C THR A 101 -3.95 -2.04 7.79
N PRO A 102 -3.92 -2.66 8.99
CA PRO A 102 -2.79 -3.47 9.44
C PRO A 102 -2.63 -4.74 8.60
N ARG A 103 -1.41 -5.25 8.52
CA ARG A 103 -1.08 -6.53 7.88
C ARG A 103 0.10 -7.17 8.57
N VAL A 104 0.10 -8.50 8.60
CA VAL A 104 1.21 -9.29 9.13
C VAL A 104 2.12 -9.73 7.98
N ILE A 105 3.43 -9.49 8.11
CA ILE A 105 4.41 -10.10 7.21
C ILE A 105 4.50 -11.58 7.55
N VAL A 106 4.25 -12.45 6.58
CA VAL A 106 4.41 -13.90 6.77
C VAL A 106 5.88 -14.26 6.61
N ASN A 107 6.49 -14.81 7.67
CA ASN A 107 7.84 -15.35 7.68
C ASN A 107 7.93 -16.46 8.73
N THR A 108 9.12 -17.06 8.89
CA THR A 108 9.37 -18.15 9.85
C THR A 108 9.08 -17.75 11.29
N SER A 109 9.24 -16.48 11.64
CA SER A 109 9.00 -15.95 12.99
C SER A 109 7.53 -15.63 13.25
N SER A 110 6.79 -15.12 12.26
CA SER A 110 5.37 -14.73 12.43
C SER A 110 4.41 -15.89 12.22
N TRP A 111 4.77 -16.89 11.39
CA TRP A 111 3.89 -18.00 11.06
C TRP A 111 3.36 -18.79 12.28
N PRO A 112 4.15 -19.11 13.32
CA PRO A 112 3.63 -19.79 14.50
C PRO A 112 2.49 -19.02 15.18
N SER A 113 2.59 -17.69 15.24
CA SER A 113 1.54 -16.83 15.81
C SER A 113 0.30 -16.76 14.93
N ILE A 114 0.47 -16.66 13.61
CA ILE A 114 -0.64 -16.70 12.64
C ILE A 114 -1.38 -18.03 12.74
N LYS A 115 -0.64 -19.14 12.75
CA LYS A 115 -1.22 -20.48 12.87
C LYS A 115 -2.07 -20.60 14.13
N ARG A 116 -1.54 -20.18 15.30
CA ARG A 116 -2.29 -20.21 16.57
C ARG A 116 -3.53 -19.32 16.60
N TRP A 117 -3.61 -18.30 15.75
CA TRP A 117 -4.79 -17.43 15.68
C TRP A 117 -5.90 -18.00 14.79
N LEU A 118 -5.54 -18.84 13.80
CA LEU A 118 -6.49 -19.41 12.82
C LEU A 118 -7.21 -20.69 13.30
N VAL A 119 -6.67 -21.38 14.31
CA VAL A 119 -7.22 -22.60 14.91
C VAL A 119 -7.58 -22.37 16.37
#